data_AF-A0A429DPP5-F1
#
_entry.id   AF-A0A429DPP5-F1
#
_cell.length_a   1.000
_cell.length_b   1.000
_cell.length_c   1.000
_cell.angle_alpha   90.00
_cell.angle_beta   90.00
_cell.angle_gamma   90.00
#
_symmetry.space_group_name_H-M   'P 1'
#
loop_
_entity.id
_entity.type
_entity.pdbx_description
1 polymer ?
#
loop_
_entity_poly.entity_id
_entity_poly.type
_entity_poly.pdbx_seq_one_letter_code
_entity_poly.pdbx_strand_id
1 'polypeptide(L)'
;MVTRRTNRLVTTGCLTILIALTIVLGIVVSWLWYRHWHDENVNSERREKALAQVFKQARATANDTARALDTSVATDADALIGVIWQHSKAPVITYDATRHEYTATATVAAQYNQETMLPGGGPVQVTRCFAFIYNHDPSQAWTARVSERTDVACRPSTQISTRVRLAQTRIASMNAEALTKEGINEALDPTGRRSFDVKNVVREGDTMTVSVLVSSSETAVDQCYHFTRPVPGDEGHGSATAVPASSC
;
A
#
# COMPACT_ATOMS: atom_id res chain seq x y z
N MET A 1 3.39 -60.41 -57.87
CA MET A 1 3.26 -58.93 -57.99
C MET A 1 1.92 -58.48 -57.39
N VAL A 2 1.77 -58.41 -56.07
CA VAL A 2 0.57 -57.80 -55.42
C VAL A 2 0.97 -56.97 -54.19
N THR A 3 2.09 -57.26 -53.54
CA THR A 3 2.60 -56.54 -52.36
C THR A 3 3.16 -55.14 -52.62
N ARG A 4 3.47 -54.77 -53.87
CA ARG A 4 4.11 -53.47 -54.20
C ARG A 4 3.12 -52.29 -54.29
N ARG A 5 1.82 -52.56 -54.52
CA ARG A 5 0.77 -51.53 -54.67
C ARG A 5 0.16 -51.10 -53.32
N THR A 6 -0.03 -52.05 -52.41
CA THR A 6 -0.63 -51.80 -51.09
C THR A 6 0.29 -50.96 -50.19
N ASN A 7 1.60 -51.22 -50.20
CA ASN A 7 2.57 -50.41 -49.46
C ASN A 7 2.61 -48.96 -49.97
N ARG A 8 2.42 -48.72 -51.27
CA ARG A 8 2.49 -47.37 -51.87
C ARG A 8 1.29 -46.50 -51.47
N LEU A 9 0.10 -47.08 -51.34
CA LEU A 9 -1.11 -46.39 -50.87
C LEU A 9 -1.04 -46.07 -49.36
N VAL A 10 -0.57 -47.02 -48.54
CA VAL A 10 -0.39 -46.83 -47.10
C VAL A 10 0.70 -45.78 -46.81
N THR A 11 1.82 -45.80 -47.54
CA THR A 11 2.86 -44.77 -47.40
C THR A 11 2.40 -43.38 -47.86
N THR A 12 1.54 -43.29 -48.89
CA THR A 12 1.04 -41.99 -49.38
C THR A 12 0.03 -41.40 -48.40
N GLY A 13 -0.87 -42.22 -47.83
CA GLY A 13 -1.81 -41.78 -46.79
C GLY A 13 -1.13 -41.41 -45.47
N CYS A 14 -0.09 -42.13 -45.07
CA CYS A 14 0.71 -41.78 -43.89
C CYS A 14 1.48 -40.47 -44.12
N LEU A 15 2.05 -40.27 -45.31
CA LEU A 15 2.74 -39.03 -45.68
C LEU A 15 1.81 -37.81 -45.68
N THR A 16 0.60 -37.92 -46.24
CA THR A 16 -0.37 -36.81 -46.24
C THR A 16 -0.84 -36.46 -44.83
N ILE A 17 -1.06 -37.46 -43.97
CA ILE A 17 -1.40 -37.24 -42.55
C ILE A 17 -0.25 -36.54 -41.82
N LEU A 18 1.00 -36.96 -42.04
CA LEU A 18 2.17 -36.29 -41.44
C LEU A 18 2.34 -34.85 -41.92
N ILE A 19 2.10 -34.58 -43.20
CA ILE A 19 2.11 -33.21 -43.75
C ILE A 19 1.00 -32.37 -43.12
N ALA A 20 -0.22 -32.91 -43.03
CA ALA A 20 -1.33 -32.19 -42.39
C ALA A 20 -1.04 -31.90 -40.91
N LEU A 21 -0.53 -32.89 -40.17
CA LEU A 21 -0.15 -32.72 -38.76
C LEU A 21 0.95 -31.68 -38.58
N THR A 22 2.00 -31.72 -39.41
CA THR A 22 3.09 -30.73 -39.33
C THR A 22 2.63 -29.33 -39.66
N ILE A 23 1.74 -29.14 -40.63
CA ILE A 23 1.12 -27.84 -40.93
C ILE A 23 0.29 -27.36 -39.74
N VAL A 24 -0.58 -28.22 -39.18
CA VAL A 24 -1.42 -27.87 -38.02
C VAL A 24 -0.56 -27.52 -36.82
N LEU A 25 0.46 -28.33 -36.51
CA LEU A 25 1.39 -28.05 -35.41
C LEU A 25 2.17 -26.76 -35.65
N GLY A 26 2.62 -26.50 -36.88
CA GLY A 26 3.30 -25.26 -37.24
C GLY A 26 2.42 -24.03 -37.03
N ILE A 27 1.14 -24.10 -37.43
CA ILE A 27 0.16 -23.04 -37.20
C ILE A 27 -0.04 -22.82 -35.69
N VAL A 28 -0.22 -23.89 -34.92
CA VAL A 28 -0.41 -23.81 -33.47
C VAL A 28 0.81 -23.19 -32.80
N VAL A 29 2.03 -23.66 -33.11
CA VAL A 29 3.26 -23.10 -32.52
C VAL A 29 3.45 -21.64 -32.90
N SER A 30 3.21 -21.27 -34.15
CA SER A 30 3.31 -19.87 -34.62
C SER A 30 2.30 -18.97 -33.90
N TRP A 31 1.06 -19.45 -33.74
CA TRP A 31 0.03 -18.72 -33.00
C TRP A 31 0.36 -18.57 -31.51
N LEU A 32 0.83 -19.64 -30.85
CA LEU A 32 1.24 -19.60 -29.44
C LEU A 32 2.42 -18.64 -29.24
N TRP A 33 3.39 -18.65 -30.15
CA TRP A 33 4.52 -17.73 -30.15
C TRP A 33 4.08 -16.28 -30.30
N TYR A 34 3.25 -16.00 -31.32
CA TYR A 34 2.69 -14.66 -31.54
C TYR A 34 1.93 -14.16 -30.31
N ARG A 35 1.08 -15.02 -29.73
CA ARG A 35 0.30 -14.65 -28.55
C ARG A 35 1.20 -14.37 -27.35
N HIS A 36 2.19 -15.22 -27.09
CA HIS A 36 3.12 -15.01 -25.98
C HIS A 36 3.87 -13.68 -26.12
N TRP A 37 4.40 -13.40 -27.31
CA TRP A 37 5.08 -12.14 -27.61
C TRP A 37 4.16 -10.92 -27.47
N HIS A 38 2.94 -11.01 -28.00
CA HIS A 38 1.95 -9.93 -27.94
C HIS A 38 1.53 -9.64 -26.49
N ASP A 39 1.20 -10.67 -25.72
CA ASP A 39 0.79 -10.54 -24.32
C ASP A 39 1.93 -9.93 -23.48
N GLU A 40 3.19 -10.35 -23.70
CA GLU A 40 4.35 -9.77 -23.03
C GLU A 40 4.52 -8.28 -23.35
N ASN A 41 4.44 -7.91 -24.63
CA ASN A 41 4.59 -6.52 -25.07
C ASN A 41 3.47 -5.62 -24.50
N VAL A 42 2.21 -6.07 -24.60
CA VAL A 42 1.05 -5.33 -24.05
C VAL A 42 1.15 -5.21 -22.54
N ASN A 43 1.56 -6.26 -21.84
CA ASN A 43 1.74 -6.21 -20.39
C ASN A 43 2.88 -5.27 -19.98
N SER A 44 3.98 -5.23 -20.73
CA SER A 44 5.07 -4.30 -20.48
C SER A 44 4.58 -2.85 -20.62
N GLU A 45 3.88 -2.53 -21.71
CA GLU A 45 3.34 -1.18 -21.94
C GLU A 45 2.35 -0.77 -20.84
N ARG A 46 1.46 -1.68 -20.42
CA ARG A 46 0.50 -1.43 -19.33
C ARG A 46 1.20 -1.22 -17.99
N ARG A 47 2.23 -2.02 -17.71
CA ARG A 47 3.06 -1.88 -16.52
C ARG A 47 3.78 -0.52 -16.50
N GLU A 48 4.35 -0.10 -17.62
CA GLU A 48 5.01 1.21 -17.77
C GLU A 48 4.03 2.37 -17.55
N LYS A 49 2.83 2.30 -18.16
CA LYS A 49 1.76 3.28 -17.93
C LYS A 49 1.36 3.34 -16.45
N ALA A 50 1.22 2.18 -15.79
CA ALA A 50 0.90 2.12 -14.38
C ALA A 50 2.04 2.70 -13.50
N LEU A 51 3.31 2.46 -13.85
CA LEU A 51 4.46 3.07 -13.18
C LEU A 51 4.47 4.60 -13.34
N ALA A 52 4.26 5.09 -14.58
CA ALA A 52 4.15 6.53 -14.84
C ALA A 52 3.00 7.15 -14.04
N GLN A 53 1.86 6.44 -13.91
CA GLN A 53 0.75 6.86 -13.07
C GLN A 53 1.14 6.92 -11.59
N VAL A 54 1.88 5.94 -11.07
CA VAL A 54 2.39 5.96 -9.68
C VAL A 54 3.26 7.19 -9.42
N PHE A 55 4.20 7.51 -10.31
CA PHE A 55 5.03 8.72 -10.17
C PHE A 55 4.21 10.01 -10.25
N LYS A 56 3.25 10.06 -11.18
CA LYS A 56 2.34 11.21 -11.33
C LYS A 56 1.50 11.41 -10.06
N GLN A 57 0.95 10.33 -9.50
CA GLN A 57 0.20 10.35 -8.25
C GLN A 57 1.06 10.81 -7.08
N ALA A 58 2.26 10.27 -6.93
CA ALA A 58 3.18 10.69 -5.87
C ALA A 58 3.48 12.20 -5.95
N ARG A 59 3.78 12.72 -7.15
CA ARG A 59 4.01 14.16 -7.34
C ARG A 59 2.78 15.01 -7.06
N ALA A 60 1.60 14.56 -7.49
CA ALA A 60 0.34 15.24 -7.20
C ALA A 60 0.05 15.29 -5.70
N THR A 61 0.15 14.16 -5.00
CA THR A 61 0.02 14.05 -3.55
C THR A 61 0.94 15.03 -2.82
N ALA A 62 2.22 15.11 -3.21
CA ALA A 62 3.17 16.02 -2.59
C ALA A 62 2.77 17.49 -2.78
N ASN A 63 2.43 17.87 -4.01
CA ASN A 63 2.02 19.24 -4.32
C ASN A 63 0.70 19.63 -3.62
N ASP A 64 -0.26 18.72 -3.58
CA ASP A 64 -1.55 18.95 -2.93
C ASP A 64 -1.40 19.03 -1.41
N THR A 65 -0.49 18.23 -0.82
CA THR A 65 -0.16 18.31 0.61
C THR A 65 0.53 19.65 0.94
N ALA A 66 1.51 20.09 0.14
CA ALA A 66 2.15 21.39 0.34
C ALA A 66 1.14 22.54 0.25
N ARG A 67 0.24 22.52 -0.74
CA ARG A 67 -0.83 23.52 -0.85
C ARG A 67 -1.76 23.48 0.37
N ALA A 68 -2.10 22.29 0.87
CA ALA A 68 -2.93 22.15 2.06
C ALA A 68 -2.22 22.73 3.30
N LEU A 69 -0.92 22.49 3.45
CA LEU A 69 -0.09 23.07 4.51
C LEU A 69 0.00 24.60 4.42
N ASP A 70 0.11 25.18 3.22
CA ASP A 70 0.06 26.64 3.03
C ASP A 70 -1.27 27.24 3.53
N THR A 71 -2.37 26.50 3.37
CA THR A 71 -3.71 26.99 3.72
C THR A 71 -4.19 26.65 5.12
N SER A 72 -3.54 25.72 5.83
CA SER A 72 -4.05 25.16 7.09
C SER A 72 -3.93 26.13 8.27
N VAL A 73 -3.07 27.16 8.17
CA VAL A 73 -2.71 28.09 9.26
C VAL A 73 -2.13 27.36 10.49
N ALA A 74 -1.89 26.04 10.39
CA ALA A 74 -1.42 25.22 11.49
C ALA A 74 0.06 25.51 11.77
N THR A 75 0.40 25.65 13.04
CA THR A 75 1.79 25.88 13.49
C THR A 75 2.27 24.84 14.47
N ASP A 76 1.36 24.12 15.14
CA ASP A 76 1.72 23.02 16.03
C ASP A 76 2.03 21.74 15.24
N ALA A 77 2.92 20.92 15.80
CA ALA A 77 3.44 19.75 15.10
C ALA A 77 2.36 18.69 14.82
N ASP A 78 1.39 18.50 15.72
CA ASP A 78 0.35 17.49 15.57
C ASP A 78 -0.64 17.87 14.45
N ALA A 79 -1.04 19.14 14.37
CA ALA A 79 -1.88 19.62 13.28
C ALA A 79 -1.16 19.51 11.92
N LEU A 80 0.13 19.88 11.86
CA LEU A 80 0.92 19.73 10.64
C LEU A 80 1.07 18.26 10.21
N ILE A 81 1.36 17.36 11.14
CA ILE A 81 1.39 15.91 10.90
C ILE A 81 0.01 15.42 10.44
N GLY A 82 -1.07 15.91 11.02
CA GLY A 82 -2.45 15.60 10.64
C GLY A 82 -2.75 15.98 9.19
N VAL A 83 -2.37 17.18 8.76
CA VAL A 83 -2.53 17.63 7.35
C VAL A 83 -1.70 16.76 6.41
N ILE A 84 -0.43 16.51 6.74
CA ILE A 84 0.45 15.65 5.94
C ILE A 84 -0.16 14.25 5.81
N TRP A 85 -0.61 13.65 6.90
CA TRP A 85 -1.24 12.35 6.91
C TRP A 85 -2.53 12.32 6.09
N GLN A 86 -3.38 13.35 6.20
CA GLN A 86 -4.66 13.40 5.50
C GLN A 86 -4.49 13.28 3.98
N HIS A 87 -3.46 13.91 3.42
CA HIS A 87 -3.19 13.94 1.98
C HIS A 87 -2.24 12.85 1.50
N SER A 88 -1.15 12.58 2.23
CA SER A 88 -0.17 11.55 1.83
C SER A 88 -0.57 10.14 2.22
N LYS A 89 -1.47 9.99 3.21
CA LYS A 89 -1.78 8.74 3.89
C LYS A 89 -0.56 8.01 4.44
N ALA A 90 0.54 8.73 4.68
CA ALA A 90 1.79 8.17 5.16
C ALA A 90 1.64 7.66 6.61
N PRO A 91 1.89 6.36 6.86
CA PRO A 91 1.86 5.80 8.21
C PRO A 91 2.99 6.29 9.13
N VAL A 92 4.06 6.84 8.57
CA VAL A 92 5.20 7.34 9.34
C VAL A 92 5.52 8.73 8.83
N ILE A 93 5.52 9.68 9.76
CA ILE A 93 5.82 11.09 9.50
C ILE A 93 6.80 11.53 10.58
N THR A 94 8.03 11.82 10.17
CA THR A 94 9.07 12.30 11.07
C THR A 94 9.34 13.78 10.84
N TYR A 95 9.82 14.47 11.87
CA TYR A 95 10.25 15.85 11.79
C TYR A 95 11.75 15.95 12.11
N ASP A 96 12.52 16.54 11.21
CA ASP A 96 13.93 16.90 11.44
C ASP A 96 14.00 18.38 11.85
N ALA A 97 14.16 18.62 13.15
CA ALA A 97 14.27 19.97 13.71
C ALA A 97 15.49 20.75 13.20
N THR A 98 16.55 20.07 12.76
CA THR A 98 17.76 20.74 12.23
C THR A 98 17.48 21.36 10.87
N ARG A 99 16.68 20.66 10.05
CA ARG A 99 16.36 21.08 8.68
C ARG A 99 15.00 21.76 8.56
N HIS A 100 14.18 21.70 9.61
CA HIS A 100 12.78 22.13 9.60
C HIS A 100 11.98 21.40 8.50
N GLU A 101 12.21 20.08 8.39
CA GLU A 101 11.64 19.23 7.34
C GLU A 101 10.77 18.12 7.94
N TYR A 102 9.57 17.96 7.40
CA TYR A 102 8.75 16.77 7.64
C TYR A 102 9.01 15.74 6.55
N THR A 103 9.27 14.50 6.93
CA THR A 103 9.41 13.38 6.00
C THR A 103 8.29 12.36 6.22
N ALA A 104 7.41 12.24 5.23
CA ALA A 104 6.33 11.28 5.19
C ALA A 104 6.70 10.13 4.24
N THR A 105 6.70 8.89 4.75
CA THR A 105 7.08 7.72 3.94
C THR A 105 5.87 6.82 3.69
N ALA A 106 5.53 6.60 2.42
CA ALA A 106 4.37 5.80 2.04
C ALA A 106 4.58 5.01 0.75
N THR A 107 3.83 3.92 0.59
CA THR A 107 3.75 3.20 -0.68
C THR A 107 2.63 3.79 -1.54
N VAL A 108 2.93 4.10 -2.80
CA VAL A 108 1.96 4.50 -3.81
C VAL A 108 1.84 3.39 -4.83
N ALA A 109 0.63 3.12 -5.27
CA ALA A 109 0.37 1.98 -6.12
C ALA A 109 -0.73 2.23 -7.14
N ALA A 110 -0.59 1.63 -8.33
CA ALA A 110 -1.57 1.69 -9.42
C ALA A 110 -1.84 0.29 -9.96
N GLN A 111 -3.08 0.05 -10.36
CA GLN A 111 -3.50 -1.23 -10.93
C GLN A 111 -3.45 -1.20 -12.46
N TYR A 112 -3.15 -2.34 -13.07
CA TYR A 112 -3.32 -2.57 -14.49
C TYR A 112 -3.82 -3.99 -14.75
N ASN A 113 -4.50 -4.20 -15.87
CA ASN A 113 -5.00 -5.52 -16.25
C ASN A 113 -3.93 -6.28 -17.03
N GLN A 114 -3.45 -7.38 -16.47
CA GLN A 114 -2.48 -8.26 -17.12
C GLN A 114 -3.20 -9.24 -18.06
N GLU A 115 -2.72 -9.35 -19.29
CA GLU A 115 -3.10 -10.40 -20.22
C GLU A 115 -2.29 -11.67 -19.99
N THR A 116 -2.93 -12.83 -20.11
CA THR A 116 -2.29 -14.13 -19.98
C THR A 116 -2.67 -15.04 -21.14
N MET A 117 -1.77 -15.99 -21.42
CA MET A 117 -1.90 -16.96 -22.51
C MET A 117 -3.14 -17.86 -22.37
N LEU A 118 -3.56 -18.15 -21.13
CA LEU A 118 -4.80 -18.84 -20.80
C LEU A 118 -5.88 -17.84 -20.33
N PRO A 119 -7.18 -18.12 -20.54
CA PRO A 119 -8.25 -17.32 -19.95
C PRO A 119 -8.08 -17.29 -18.43
N GLY A 120 -7.94 -16.08 -17.86
CA GLY A 120 -7.60 -15.91 -16.44
C GLY A 120 -6.75 -14.68 -16.09
N GLY A 121 -6.41 -13.83 -17.07
CA GLY A 121 -5.77 -12.54 -16.80
C GLY A 121 -6.62 -11.67 -15.86
N GLY A 122 -5.98 -10.77 -15.12
CA GLY A 122 -6.66 -10.05 -14.05
C GLY A 122 -5.92 -8.78 -13.61
N PRO A 123 -6.54 -8.03 -12.67
CA PRO A 123 -5.93 -6.82 -12.13
C PRO A 123 -4.70 -7.19 -11.31
N VAL A 124 -3.58 -6.58 -11.66
CA VAL A 124 -2.33 -6.63 -10.92
C VAL A 124 -1.92 -5.22 -10.52
N GLN A 125 -1.05 -5.09 -9.54
CA GLN A 125 -0.65 -3.80 -8.98
C GLN A 125 0.85 -3.58 -9.14
N VAL A 126 1.24 -2.37 -9.55
CA VAL A 126 2.59 -1.86 -9.35
C VAL A 126 2.59 -0.99 -8.12
N THR A 127 3.54 -1.24 -7.22
CA THR A 127 3.73 -0.49 -5.99
C THR A 127 5.15 0.08 -5.97
N ARG A 128 5.30 1.30 -5.48
CA ARG A 128 6.60 1.95 -5.23
C ARG A 128 6.60 2.66 -3.89
N CYS A 129 7.77 2.72 -3.28
CA CYS A 129 7.99 3.45 -2.05
C CYS A 129 8.42 4.89 -2.35
N PHE A 130 7.79 5.86 -1.66
CA PHE A 130 8.16 7.27 -1.76
C PHE A 130 8.39 7.89 -0.39
N ALA A 131 9.38 8.77 -0.32
CA ALA A 131 9.52 9.73 0.75
C ALA A 131 9.10 11.11 0.21
N PHE A 132 8.06 11.66 0.83
CA PHE A 132 7.58 13.02 0.63
C PHE A 132 8.22 13.92 1.68
N ILE A 133 8.97 14.92 1.24
CA ILE A 133 9.69 15.83 2.12
C ILE A 133 9.02 17.19 1.99
N TYR A 134 8.59 17.75 3.12
CA TYR A 134 7.94 19.05 3.21
C TYR A 134 8.80 19.98 4.06
N ASN A 135 9.22 21.11 3.49
CA ASN A 135 10.06 22.07 4.19
C ASN A 135 9.22 23.27 4.62
N HIS A 136 9.40 23.65 5.87
CA HIS A 136 8.81 24.86 6.43
C HIS A 136 9.88 25.95 6.51
N ASP A 137 9.74 27.00 5.72
CA ASP A 137 10.45 28.26 5.92
C ASP A 137 9.40 29.30 6.33
N PRO A 138 9.47 29.89 7.54
CA PRO A 138 8.48 30.85 8.02
C PRO A 138 8.28 32.07 7.11
N SER A 139 9.21 32.33 6.19
CA SER A 139 9.16 33.45 5.24
C SER A 139 8.67 33.05 3.84
N GLN A 140 8.41 31.77 3.58
CA GLN A 140 8.06 31.24 2.25
C GLN A 140 6.91 30.24 2.31
N ALA A 141 6.33 29.97 1.14
CA ALA A 141 5.37 28.88 1.00
C ALA A 141 6.05 27.51 1.26
N TRP A 142 5.28 26.55 1.74
CA TRP A 142 5.72 25.17 1.90
C TRP A 142 6.22 24.61 0.58
N THR A 143 7.39 23.98 0.63
CA THR A 143 7.95 23.29 -0.54
C THR A 143 7.88 21.80 -0.35
N ALA A 144 7.53 21.07 -1.42
CA ALA A 144 7.48 19.62 -1.43
C ALA A 144 8.53 19.02 -2.38
N ARG A 145 9.16 17.94 -1.94
CA ARG A 145 10.01 17.09 -2.77
C ARG A 145 9.57 15.64 -2.64
N VAL A 146 9.69 14.91 -3.74
CA VAL A 146 9.36 13.48 -3.79
C VAL A 146 10.60 12.73 -4.22
N SER A 147 10.95 11.70 -3.46
CA SER A 147 12.02 10.77 -3.82
C SER A 147 11.49 9.35 -3.77
N GLU A 148 11.71 8.59 -4.86
CA GLU A 148 11.52 7.14 -4.83
C GLU A 148 12.56 6.53 -3.89
N ARG A 149 12.12 5.55 -3.11
CA ARG A 149 12.95 4.79 -2.19
C ARG A 149 12.82 3.30 -2.49
N THR A 150 13.73 2.51 -1.93
CA THR A 150 13.64 1.06 -2.00
C THR A 150 12.46 0.55 -1.16
N ASP A 151 11.95 -0.64 -1.49
CA ASP A 151 10.87 -1.26 -0.71
C ASP A 151 11.26 -1.50 0.75
N VAL A 152 12.56 -1.69 1.03
CA VAL A 152 13.09 -1.81 2.40
C VAL A 152 12.82 -0.55 3.22
N ALA A 153 12.90 0.65 2.61
CA ALA A 153 12.65 1.90 3.30
C ALA A 153 11.17 2.08 3.71
N CYS A 154 10.22 1.51 2.95
CA CYS A 154 8.80 1.56 3.29
C CYS A 154 8.33 0.43 4.21
N ARG A 155 9.12 -0.63 4.39
CA ARG A 155 8.74 -1.78 5.23
C ARG A 155 8.27 -1.36 6.64
N PRO A 156 8.94 -0.43 7.35
CA PRO A 156 8.49 -0.01 8.68
C PRO A 156 7.12 0.68 8.62
N SER A 157 6.95 1.54 7.61
CA SER A 157 5.68 2.24 7.35
C SER A 157 4.53 1.27 7.03
N THR A 158 4.77 0.25 6.21
CA THR A 158 3.77 -0.80 5.93
C THR A 158 3.42 -1.63 7.17
N GLN A 159 4.41 -1.97 8.01
CA GLN A 159 4.19 -2.69 9.27
C GLN A 159 3.38 -1.84 10.25
N ILE A 160 3.75 -0.57 10.44
CA ILE A 160 3.03 0.38 11.29
C ILE A 160 1.60 0.55 10.79
N SER A 161 1.38 0.76 9.48
CA SER A 161 0.03 0.83 8.90
C SER A 161 -0.84 -0.39 9.24
N THR A 162 -0.28 -1.59 9.09
CA THR A 162 -0.97 -2.84 9.39
C THR A 162 -1.31 -2.95 10.87
N ARG A 163 -0.37 -2.57 11.75
CA ARG A 163 -0.54 -2.56 13.21
C ARG A 163 -1.56 -1.52 13.66
N VAL A 164 -1.53 -0.32 13.09
CA VAL A 164 -2.51 0.74 13.34
C VAL A 164 -3.91 0.30 12.94
N ARG A 165 -4.07 -0.33 11.76
CA ARG A 165 -5.37 -0.88 11.35
C ARG A 165 -5.86 -1.96 12.31
N LEU A 166 -4.98 -2.85 12.75
CA LEU A 166 -5.31 -3.86 13.76
C LEU A 166 -5.75 -3.20 15.08
N ALA A 167 -5.00 -2.22 15.56
CA ALA A 167 -5.31 -1.50 16.79
C ALA A 167 -6.63 -0.73 16.69
N GLN A 168 -6.88 -0.06 15.56
CA GLN A 168 -8.12 0.62 15.25
C GLN A 168 -9.31 -0.35 15.30
N THR A 169 -9.21 -1.53 14.67
CA THR A 169 -10.26 -2.56 14.71
C THR A 169 -10.49 -3.07 16.13
N ARG A 170 -9.43 -3.32 16.90
CA ARG A 170 -9.55 -3.81 18.27
C ARG A 170 -10.19 -2.77 19.19
N ILE A 171 -9.69 -1.55 19.21
CA ILE A 171 -10.23 -0.44 20.02
C ILE A 171 -11.69 -0.15 19.66
N ALA A 172 -12.04 -0.20 18.37
CA ALA A 172 -13.41 -0.08 17.88
C ALA A 172 -14.36 -1.17 18.46
N SER A 173 -13.85 -2.40 18.57
CA SER A 173 -14.63 -3.57 19.03
C SER A 173 -14.71 -3.74 20.55
N MET A 174 -13.91 -3.00 21.34
CA MET A 174 -13.90 -3.16 22.79
C MET A 174 -15.20 -2.67 23.43
N ASN A 175 -15.53 -3.18 24.62
CA ASN A 175 -16.58 -2.57 25.44
C ASN A 175 -16.11 -1.24 26.01
N ALA A 176 -17.03 -0.29 26.22
CA ALA A 176 -16.73 1.02 26.78
C ALA A 176 -15.98 0.92 28.13
N GLU A 177 -16.39 -0.03 28.97
CA GLU A 177 -15.79 -0.30 30.28
C GLU A 177 -14.36 -0.87 30.18
N ALA A 178 -14.04 -1.53 29.07
CA ALA A 178 -12.72 -2.11 28.82
C ALA A 178 -11.75 -1.10 28.16
N LEU A 179 -12.21 0.10 27.79
CA LEU A 179 -11.37 1.18 27.26
C LEU A 179 -10.55 1.85 28.38
N THR A 180 -9.81 1.04 29.12
CA THR A 180 -8.80 1.46 30.10
C THR A 180 -7.41 1.19 29.54
N LYS A 181 -6.38 1.75 30.16
CA LYS A 181 -5.00 1.52 29.73
C LYS A 181 -4.63 0.04 29.75
N GLU A 182 -5.04 -0.67 30.79
CA GLU A 182 -4.80 -2.10 30.99
C GLU A 182 -5.58 -2.93 29.96
N GLY A 183 -6.88 -2.65 29.80
CA GLY A 183 -7.72 -3.37 28.84
C GLY A 183 -7.26 -3.19 27.40
N ILE A 184 -6.81 -1.98 27.04
CA ILE A 184 -6.26 -1.71 25.70
C ILE A 184 -4.91 -2.40 25.52
N ASN A 185 -4.03 -2.38 26.52
CA ASN A 185 -2.75 -3.10 26.44
C ASN A 185 -2.97 -4.61 26.23
N GLU A 186 -3.88 -5.22 26.99
CA GLU A 186 -4.22 -6.64 26.84
C GLU A 186 -4.83 -6.92 25.45
N ALA A 187 -5.71 -6.04 24.97
CA ALA A 187 -6.32 -6.19 23.66
C ALA A 187 -5.30 -6.04 22.52
N LEU A 188 -4.39 -5.06 22.59
CA LEU A 188 -3.42 -4.78 21.53
C LEU A 188 -2.24 -5.76 21.53
N ASP A 189 -1.81 -6.22 22.69
CA ASP A 189 -0.69 -7.13 22.82
C ASP A 189 -0.97 -8.33 23.74
N PRO A 190 -1.86 -9.25 23.32
CA PRO A 190 -2.20 -10.44 24.10
C PRO A 190 -1.02 -11.43 24.24
N THR A 191 0.05 -11.24 23.48
CA THR A 191 1.20 -12.14 23.42
C THR A 191 2.50 -11.53 23.98
N GLY A 192 2.46 -10.28 24.47
CA GLY A 192 3.65 -9.56 24.94
C GLY A 192 4.68 -9.21 23.85
N ARG A 193 4.26 -9.21 22.58
CA ARG A 193 5.06 -8.72 21.45
C ARG A 193 5.02 -7.20 21.44
N ARG A 194 6.05 -6.56 21.99
CA ARG A 194 6.34 -5.09 22.10
C ARG A 194 6.17 -4.25 20.82
N SER A 195 5.01 -4.31 20.18
CA SER A 195 4.66 -3.61 18.94
C SER A 195 3.77 -2.40 19.21
N PHE A 196 3.16 -2.38 20.39
CA PHE A 196 2.30 -1.33 20.90
C PHE A 196 2.74 -1.01 22.32
N ASP A 197 2.79 0.27 22.65
CA ASP A 197 2.98 0.75 24.02
C ASP A 197 1.95 1.85 24.27
N VAL A 198 0.89 1.51 25.03
CA VAL A 198 -0.20 2.43 25.36
C VAL A 198 0.30 3.41 26.40
N LYS A 199 0.47 4.68 26.01
CA LYS A 199 0.95 5.73 26.89
C LYS A 199 -0.17 6.31 27.73
N ASN A 200 -1.27 6.69 27.09
CA ASN A 200 -2.34 7.45 27.72
C ASN A 200 -3.73 7.04 27.19
N VAL A 201 -4.75 7.17 28.04
CA VAL A 201 -6.17 6.99 27.71
C VAL A 201 -6.95 8.09 28.40
N VAL A 202 -7.63 8.92 27.62
CA VAL A 202 -8.37 10.08 28.11
C VAL A 202 -9.81 9.99 27.66
N ARG A 203 -10.75 10.22 28.59
CA ARG A 203 -12.17 10.39 28.29
C ARG A 203 -12.54 11.86 28.34
N GLU A 204 -13.05 12.38 27.24
CA GLU A 204 -13.62 13.72 27.13
C GLU A 204 -15.06 13.61 26.68
N GLY A 205 -15.99 13.78 27.63
CA GLY A 205 -17.42 13.56 27.40
C GLY A 205 -17.71 12.15 26.88
N ASP A 206 -18.25 12.09 25.65
CA ASP A 206 -18.60 10.85 24.94
C ASP A 206 -17.50 10.40 23.98
N THR A 207 -16.26 10.85 24.16
CA THR A 207 -15.12 10.45 23.31
C THR A 207 -13.98 9.91 24.16
N MET A 208 -13.42 8.79 23.71
CA MET A 208 -12.19 8.22 24.24
C MET A 208 -11.05 8.47 23.26
N THR A 209 -9.95 9.03 23.75
CA THR A 209 -8.71 9.20 22.99
C THR A 209 -7.62 8.36 23.62
N VAL A 210 -6.97 7.52 22.81
CA VAL A 210 -5.93 6.59 23.23
C VAL A 210 -4.64 6.94 22.49
N SER A 211 -3.58 7.23 23.24
CA SER A 211 -2.25 7.50 22.67
C SER A 211 -1.39 6.24 22.76
N VAL A 212 -0.99 5.72 21.61
CA VAL A 212 -0.21 4.47 21.50
C VAL A 212 1.02 4.70 20.66
N LEU A 213 2.19 4.33 21.20
CA LEU A 213 3.41 4.23 20.41
C LEU A 213 3.39 2.92 19.63
N VAL A 214 3.42 3.01 18.30
CA VAL A 214 3.41 1.84 17.41
C VAL A 214 4.80 1.67 16.82
N SER A 215 5.43 0.55 17.13
CA SER A 215 6.77 0.23 16.67
C SER A 215 6.76 -0.58 15.38
N SER A 216 7.87 -0.62 14.65
CA SER A 216 8.20 -1.64 13.65
C SER A 216 9.14 -2.70 14.25
N SER A 217 9.11 -3.94 13.77
CA SER A 217 9.91 -5.05 14.34
C SER A 217 11.35 -5.13 13.83
N GLU A 218 11.67 -4.53 12.68
CA GLU A 218 12.97 -4.75 12.01
C GLU A 218 13.89 -3.54 12.07
N THR A 219 13.31 -2.35 12.11
CA THR A 219 14.02 -1.08 12.29
C THR A 219 13.33 -0.38 13.45
N ALA A 220 14.10 0.23 14.36
CA ALA A 220 13.57 1.02 15.48
C ALA A 220 12.94 2.33 14.99
N VAL A 221 11.86 2.19 14.21
CA VAL A 221 10.98 3.27 13.79
C VAL A 221 9.73 3.10 14.62
N ASP A 222 9.45 4.12 15.42
CA ASP A 222 8.26 4.22 16.22
C ASP A 222 7.45 5.44 15.75
N GLN A 223 6.13 5.32 15.76
CA GLN A 223 5.23 6.41 15.44
C GLN A 223 4.15 6.47 16.52
N CYS A 224 3.98 7.63 17.14
CA CYS A 224 2.83 7.84 18.00
C CYS A 224 1.56 7.93 17.17
N TYR A 225 0.50 7.29 17.64
CA TYR A 225 -0.85 7.39 17.09
C TYR A 225 -1.85 7.75 18.17
N HIS A 226 -2.75 8.65 17.84
CA HIS A 226 -3.95 8.93 18.64
C HIS A 226 -5.14 8.23 17.99
N PHE A 227 -5.76 7.33 18.76
CA PHE A 227 -6.97 6.64 18.36
C PHE A 227 -8.15 7.29 19.07
N THR A 228 -9.13 7.75 18.30
CA THR A 228 -10.31 8.40 18.84
C THR A 228 -11.52 7.53 18.59
N ARG A 229 -12.29 7.24 19.64
CA ARG A 229 -13.51 6.45 19.56
C ARG A 229 -14.66 7.17 20.27
N PRO A 230 -15.78 7.42 19.60
CA PRO A 230 -17.02 7.82 20.25
C PRO A 230 -17.58 6.70 21.13
N VAL A 231 -18.04 7.05 22.33
CA VAL A 231 -18.65 6.18 23.34
C VAL A 231 -19.98 6.79 23.81
N PRO A 232 -21.00 6.85 22.95
CA PRO A 232 -22.33 7.30 23.35
C PRO A 232 -22.92 6.31 24.38
N GLY A 233 -23.71 6.86 25.32
CA GLY A 233 -24.08 6.25 26.60
C GLY A 233 -24.94 4.97 26.62
N ASP A 234 -25.00 4.16 25.56
CA ASP A 234 -25.46 2.76 25.68
C ASP A 234 -25.04 1.92 24.44
N GLU A 235 -24.35 0.81 24.70
CA GLU A 235 -24.19 -0.42 23.89
C GLU A 235 -23.58 -0.40 22.47
N GLY A 236 -22.86 0.64 22.05
CA GLY A 236 -22.26 0.70 20.71
C GLY A 236 -20.84 0.14 20.56
N HIS A 237 -20.66 -0.93 19.76
CA HIS A 237 -19.45 -1.07 18.95
C HIS A 237 -19.33 0.19 18.07
N GLY A 238 -18.21 0.91 18.12
CA GLY A 238 -18.08 2.23 17.49
C GLY A 238 -16.98 2.25 16.44
N SER A 239 -17.03 3.19 15.49
CA SER A 239 -15.89 3.44 14.61
C SER A 239 -14.79 4.16 15.40
N ALA A 240 -13.56 3.65 15.32
CA ALA A 240 -12.38 4.37 15.80
C ALA A 240 -11.68 5.06 14.61
N THR A 241 -11.14 6.25 14.82
CA THR A 241 -10.17 6.89 13.91
C THR A 241 -8.76 6.70 14.45
N ALA A 242 -7.75 6.82 13.58
CA ALA A 242 -6.34 6.76 13.98
C ALA A 242 -5.58 7.83 13.21
N VAL A 243 -4.89 8.72 13.92
CA VAL A 243 -4.11 9.82 13.34
C VAL A 243 -2.70 9.76 13.93
N PRO A 244 -1.64 9.84 13.10
CA PRO A 244 -0.29 9.93 13.63
C PRO A 244 -0.11 11.25 14.39
N ALA A 245 0.67 11.22 15.46
CA ALA A 245 0.99 12.37 16.28
C ALA A 245 2.50 12.48 16.48
N SER A 246 2.98 13.67 16.80
CA SER A 246 4.38 13.95 17.13
C SER A 246 4.78 13.30 18.45
N SER A 247 3.84 13.17 19.40
CA SER A 247 4.09 12.60 20.71
C SER A 247 2.92 11.80 21.26
N CYS A 248 3.30 10.83 22.08
CA CYS A 248 2.46 10.12 23.04
C CYS A 248 2.94 10.54 24.45
#